data_AF-A0A672H7N5-F1
#
_entry.id   AF-A0A672H7N5-F1
#
_cell.length_a   1.000
_cell.length_b   1.000
_cell.length_c   1.000
_cell.angle_alpha   90.00
_cell.angle_beta   90.00
_cell.angle_gamma   90.00
#
_symmetry.space_group_name_H-M   'P 1'
#
loop_
_entity.id
_entity.type
_entity.pdbx_description
1 polymer ?
#
loop_
_entity_poly.entity_id
_entity_poly.type
_entity_poly.pdbx_seq_one_letter_code
_entity_poly.pdbx_strand_id
1 'polypeptide(L)'
;MKVVALISGGKDSCYNMMQCVAAGHRIVALANLRPAHTDELDSYMYQTVGHQAIELYADAMDLPLYRRTIQGSSLDTSRSYRQTEGDEVEDLYQLLQLVKEKEGVEAVSAGAILSDYQRVRVENVCLRLGLQPLAYLWRRDQGSLLAEMIAADLHAILIKVAAFGLDPEKHLGKSLADMEPYLKQLSQKYGVHICGEGGEYETFTLDCPLFKKKIVIDAAETVIHSADAFAPVGYLRFTEMHTENKDSPTLPHGSCPCQSAIDKMTEEVEYADQAEDNQHKFTSNHFAPSCSSRSSRGYQWISGISGLQSQDAGIQGQTVAAFTQLQSKEEIGWTMKNIILVHLYVRSMEDFAPLNEIYKKHFDINPPARVCVQAALPAAQLLQMDCLLHDWTGPPEEGRFQQRQALHVQSLSHWAPANIGPYSQALRVRLHNPALTITSGGKHRGKCMLKVWLMLYGNNP
;
A
#
# COMPACT_ATOMS: atom_id res chain seq x y z
N MET A 1 18.21 0.53 -6.70
CA MET A 1 18.28 0.03 -5.31
C MET A 1 18.59 -1.46 -5.31
N LYS A 2 19.26 -1.96 -4.27
CA LYS A 2 19.32 -3.38 -3.92
C LYS A 2 18.02 -3.80 -3.24
N VAL A 3 17.38 -4.85 -3.75
CA VAL A 3 16.03 -5.26 -3.34
C VAL A 3 16.04 -6.67 -2.77
N VAL A 4 15.39 -6.86 -1.62
CA VAL A 4 14.93 -8.18 -1.18
C VAL A 4 13.52 -8.42 -1.71
N ALA A 5 13.28 -9.60 -2.28
CA ALA A 5 11.95 -9.99 -2.72
C ALA A 5 11.24 -10.86 -1.68
N LEU A 6 10.07 -10.42 -1.22
CA LEU A 6 9.16 -11.29 -0.48
C LEU A 6 8.51 -12.26 -1.47
N ILE A 7 8.79 -13.54 -1.30
CA ILE A 7 8.29 -14.59 -2.19
C ILE A 7 7.35 -15.55 -1.46
N SER A 8 6.30 -15.96 -2.17
CA SER A 8 5.35 -17.01 -1.74
C SER A 8 5.34 -18.22 -2.67
N GLY A 9 6.10 -18.16 -3.78
CA GLY A 9 5.97 -19.12 -4.89
C GLY A 9 4.91 -18.73 -5.90
N GLY A 10 4.01 -17.79 -5.57
CA GLY A 10 2.93 -17.38 -6.45
C GLY A 10 3.34 -16.42 -7.57
N LYS A 11 2.47 -16.35 -8.58
CA LYS A 11 2.57 -15.47 -9.76
C LYS A 11 2.83 -14.01 -9.38
N ASP A 12 2.22 -13.52 -8.30
CA ASP A 12 2.25 -12.09 -7.97
C ASP A 12 3.61 -11.67 -7.44
N SER A 13 4.22 -12.51 -6.59
CA SER A 13 5.57 -12.28 -6.09
C SER A 13 6.61 -12.31 -7.23
N CYS A 14 6.49 -13.28 -8.15
CA CYS A 14 7.33 -13.38 -9.33
C CYS A 14 7.19 -12.19 -10.27
N TYR A 15 5.96 -11.81 -10.61
CA TYR A 15 5.73 -10.71 -11.53
C TYR A 15 6.16 -9.37 -10.94
N ASN A 16 5.96 -9.14 -9.63
CA ASN A 16 6.44 -7.91 -9.00
C ASN A 16 7.98 -7.83 -9.00
N MET A 17 8.70 -8.96 -8.87
CA MET A 17 10.15 -8.99 -9.08
C MET A 17 10.52 -8.58 -10.51
N MET A 18 9.80 -9.06 -11.52
CA MET A 18 10.02 -8.67 -12.92
C MET A 18 9.82 -7.17 -13.12
N GLN A 19 8.79 -6.58 -12.49
CA GLN A 19 8.57 -5.14 -12.53
C GLN A 19 9.68 -4.35 -11.81
N CYS A 20 10.20 -4.86 -10.68
CA CYS A 20 11.35 -4.25 -10.01
C CYS A 20 12.58 -4.21 -10.93
N VAL A 21 12.86 -5.31 -11.64
CA VAL A 21 13.99 -5.38 -12.59
C VAL A 21 13.76 -4.44 -13.77
N ALA A 22 12.55 -4.41 -14.33
CA ALA A 22 12.18 -3.48 -15.41
C ALA A 22 12.30 -2.01 -14.99
N ALA A 23 12.06 -1.69 -13.71
CA ALA A 23 12.28 -0.35 -13.13
C ALA A 23 13.75 -0.05 -12.79
N GLY A 24 14.70 -0.90 -13.19
CA GLY A 24 16.14 -0.70 -12.98
C GLY A 24 16.62 -1.05 -11.57
N HIS A 25 15.85 -1.81 -10.81
CA HIS A 25 16.27 -2.33 -9.52
C HIS A 25 16.95 -3.70 -9.64
N ARG A 26 17.75 -4.07 -8.65
CA ARG A 26 18.46 -5.35 -8.63
C ARG A 26 17.97 -6.19 -7.47
N ILE A 27 17.34 -7.33 -7.77
CA ILE A 27 17.02 -8.35 -6.75
C ILE A 27 18.33 -8.98 -6.30
N VAL A 28 18.60 -8.98 -5.00
CA VAL A 28 19.84 -9.52 -4.42
C VAL A 28 19.59 -10.64 -3.41
N ALA A 29 18.37 -10.78 -2.91
CA ALA A 29 17.99 -11.80 -1.96
C ALA A 29 16.49 -12.11 -2.03
N LEU A 30 16.14 -13.32 -1.63
CA LEU A 30 14.78 -13.80 -1.48
C LEU A 30 14.45 -13.95 0.00
N ALA A 31 13.24 -13.61 0.39
CA ALA A 31 12.76 -13.72 1.76
C ALA A 31 11.39 -14.41 1.78
N ASN A 32 11.22 -15.37 2.68
CA ASN A 32 9.97 -16.11 2.83
C ASN A 32 9.68 -16.40 4.32
N LEU A 33 8.43 -16.18 4.72
CA LEU A 33 7.90 -16.69 5.98
C LEU A 33 7.20 -18.02 5.71
N ARG A 34 7.49 -19.03 6.53
CA ARG A 34 6.95 -20.39 6.38
C ARG A 34 6.15 -20.82 7.61
N PRO A 35 5.11 -21.65 7.44
CA PRO A 35 4.41 -22.24 8.58
C PRO A 35 5.34 -23.20 9.36
N ALA A 36 5.02 -23.46 10.62
CA ALA A 36 5.82 -24.35 11.48
C ALA A 36 5.52 -25.83 11.26
N HIS A 37 4.24 -26.21 11.18
CA HIS A 37 3.80 -27.61 11.30
C HIS A 37 2.74 -28.05 10.29
N THR A 38 2.07 -27.12 9.61
CA THR A 38 0.99 -27.42 8.66
C THR A 38 1.25 -26.75 7.31
N ASP A 39 0.84 -27.40 6.22
CA ASP A 39 1.04 -26.88 4.86
C ASP A 39 0.14 -25.67 4.58
N GLU A 40 -1.05 -25.66 5.18
CA GLU A 40 -2.05 -24.62 4.99
C GLU A 40 -2.36 -23.95 6.34
N LEU A 41 -2.19 -22.63 6.36
CA LEU A 41 -2.70 -21.75 7.40
C LEU A 41 -3.76 -20.87 6.75
N ASP A 42 -4.87 -20.64 7.44
CA ASP A 42 -5.83 -19.57 7.11
C ASP A 42 -5.24 -18.19 7.48
N SER A 43 -4.02 -17.89 7.01
CA SER A 43 -3.35 -16.61 7.22
C SER A 43 -3.89 -15.58 6.23
N TYR A 44 -4.26 -14.40 6.76
CA TYR A 44 -4.63 -13.25 5.93
C TYR A 44 -3.44 -12.65 5.18
N MET A 45 -2.22 -12.98 5.59
CA MET A 45 -1.00 -12.32 5.13
C MET A 45 -0.22 -13.17 4.12
N TYR A 46 -0.12 -14.48 4.34
CA TYR A 46 0.83 -15.33 3.63
C TYR A 46 0.16 -16.52 2.92
N GLN A 47 0.50 -16.71 1.65
CA GLN A 47 0.32 -17.99 0.98
C GLN A 47 1.25 -19.03 1.63
N THR A 48 0.68 -20.16 2.02
CA THR A 48 1.38 -21.25 2.70
C THR A 48 1.43 -22.53 1.86
N VAL A 49 0.48 -22.72 0.96
CA VAL A 49 0.50 -23.82 0.00
C VAL A 49 1.67 -23.64 -0.98
N GLY A 50 2.37 -24.74 -1.25
CA GLY A 50 3.57 -24.75 -2.10
C GLY A 50 4.85 -24.32 -1.38
N HIS A 51 4.81 -24.08 -0.06
CA HIS A 51 6.00 -23.63 0.68
C HIS A 51 7.16 -24.65 0.67
N GLN A 52 6.90 -25.93 0.38
CA GLN A 52 7.94 -26.98 0.28
C GLN A 52 8.90 -26.70 -0.89
N ALA A 53 8.40 -26.07 -1.96
CA ALA A 53 9.14 -25.85 -3.20
C ALA A 53 9.87 -24.49 -3.25
N ILE A 54 9.74 -23.65 -2.22
CA ILE A 54 10.34 -22.31 -2.18
C ILE A 54 11.88 -22.35 -2.21
N GLU A 55 12.49 -23.41 -1.70
CA GLU A 55 13.95 -23.56 -1.75
C GLU A 55 14.48 -23.68 -3.18
N LEU A 56 13.66 -24.21 -4.11
CA LEU A 56 14.01 -24.28 -5.52
C LEU A 56 14.06 -22.91 -6.17
N TYR A 57 13.42 -21.88 -5.63
CA TYR A 57 13.57 -20.50 -6.13
C TYR A 57 14.99 -19.97 -5.93
N ALA A 58 15.64 -20.35 -4.83
CA ALA A 58 17.01 -19.94 -4.55
C ALA A 58 17.97 -20.48 -5.62
N ASP A 59 17.81 -21.75 -5.99
CA ASP A 59 18.59 -22.38 -7.05
C ASP A 59 18.17 -21.91 -8.46
N ALA A 60 16.87 -21.72 -8.70
CA ALA A 60 16.34 -21.24 -9.97
C ALA A 60 16.82 -19.84 -10.28
N MET A 61 16.89 -18.94 -9.31
CA MET A 61 17.35 -17.56 -9.49
C MET A 61 18.85 -17.37 -9.24
N ASP A 62 19.51 -18.34 -8.61
CA ASP A 62 20.88 -18.25 -8.10
C ASP A 62 21.04 -17.02 -7.18
N LEU A 63 20.21 -17.00 -6.12
CA LEU A 63 20.14 -15.94 -5.11
C LEU A 63 20.05 -16.53 -3.69
N PRO A 64 20.58 -15.84 -2.68
CA PRO A 64 20.42 -16.26 -1.29
C PRO A 64 18.95 -16.19 -0.87
N LEU A 65 18.49 -17.25 -0.18
CA LEU A 65 17.15 -17.34 0.37
C LEU A 65 17.19 -17.29 1.91
N TYR A 66 16.43 -16.36 2.46
CA TYR A 66 16.24 -16.20 3.89
C TYR A 66 14.84 -16.65 4.28
N ARG A 67 14.76 -17.69 5.10
CA ARG A 67 13.49 -18.20 5.62
C ARG A 67 13.39 -18.02 7.12
N ARG A 68 12.21 -17.66 7.59
CA ARG A 68 11.87 -17.67 9.02
C ARG A 68 10.54 -18.40 9.22
N THR A 69 10.45 -19.18 10.29
CA THR A 69 9.19 -19.82 10.68
C THR A 69 8.30 -18.78 11.36
N ILE A 70 7.02 -18.73 10.98
CA ILE A 70 6.02 -17.88 11.61
C ILE A 70 5.79 -18.39 13.04
N GLN A 71 6.01 -17.54 14.02
CA GLN A 71 5.77 -17.80 15.44
C GLN A 71 4.56 -17.04 15.97
N GLY A 72 4.31 -15.85 15.42
CA GLY A 72 3.14 -15.04 15.75
C GLY A 72 1.85 -15.52 15.08
N SER A 73 0.76 -14.84 15.39
CA SER A 73 -0.55 -15.02 14.76
C SER A 73 -1.13 -13.68 14.30
N SER A 74 -2.20 -13.67 13.51
CA SER A 74 -2.85 -12.44 13.06
C SER A 74 -3.63 -11.80 14.23
N LEU A 75 -2.99 -10.95 15.04
CA LEU A 75 -3.56 -10.34 16.24
C LEU A 75 -4.19 -8.98 15.93
N ASP A 76 -3.43 -8.05 15.34
CA ASP A 76 -3.98 -6.79 14.85
C ASP A 76 -4.55 -7.04 13.45
N THR A 77 -5.86 -7.22 13.36
CA THR A 77 -6.57 -7.37 12.08
C THR A 77 -7.15 -6.06 11.54
N SER A 78 -6.78 -4.93 12.15
CA SER A 78 -7.32 -3.64 11.74
C SER A 78 -6.73 -3.16 10.39
N ARG A 79 -7.36 -2.12 9.82
CA ARG A 79 -6.97 -1.54 8.52
C ARG A 79 -5.60 -0.89 8.54
N SER A 80 -5.19 -0.39 9.70
CA SER A 80 -3.83 0.08 9.95
C SER A 80 -3.08 -1.00 10.71
N TYR A 81 -1.76 -0.98 10.71
CA TYR A 81 -1.01 -1.87 11.58
C TYR A 81 -0.33 -1.06 12.68
N ARG A 82 -0.53 -1.45 13.93
CA ARG A 82 0.29 -1.01 15.05
C ARG A 82 1.18 -2.17 15.48
N GLN A 83 2.44 -1.87 15.78
CA GLN A 83 3.36 -2.86 16.35
C GLN A 83 2.68 -3.58 17.51
N THR A 84 2.51 -4.88 17.36
CA THR A 84 1.77 -5.74 18.29
C THR A 84 2.64 -6.93 18.61
N GLU A 85 2.96 -7.10 19.89
CA GLU A 85 3.79 -8.21 20.36
C GLU A 85 3.08 -9.55 20.10
N GLY A 86 3.81 -10.52 19.54
CA GLY A 86 3.27 -11.83 19.17
C GLY A 86 2.50 -11.88 17.85
N ASP A 87 2.46 -10.77 17.10
CA ASP A 87 1.81 -10.73 15.78
C ASP A 87 2.76 -11.21 14.66
N GLU A 88 2.22 -11.90 13.65
CA GLU A 88 2.97 -12.44 12.50
C GLU A 88 3.71 -11.37 11.66
N VAL A 89 3.31 -10.10 11.78
CA VAL A 89 4.02 -8.98 11.14
C VAL A 89 5.38 -8.70 11.81
N GLU A 90 5.54 -9.02 13.09
CA GLU A 90 6.84 -8.87 13.76
C GLU A 90 7.84 -9.95 13.34
N ASP A 91 7.37 -11.12 12.91
CA ASP A 91 8.23 -12.12 12.25
C ASP A 91 8.76 -11.59 10.91
N LEU A 92 7.92 -10.88 10.16
CA LEU A 92 8.32 -10.20 8.92
C LEU A 92 9.36 -9.10 9.20
N TYR A 93 9.17 -8.32 10.26
CA TYR A 93 10.15 -7.32 10.69
C TYR A 93 11.52 -7.96 10.97
N GLN A 94 11.56 -9.03 11.76
CA GLN A 94 12.81 -9.70 12.11
C GLN A 94 13.49 -10.33 10.89
N LEU A 95 12.72 -10.92 9.96
CA LEU A 95 13.25 -11.46 8.72
C LEU A 95 13.86 -10.36 7.85
N LEU A 96 13.15 -9.26 7.63
CA LEU A 96 13.64 -8.16 6.79
C LEU A 96 14.82 -7.41 7.43
N GLN A 97 14.85 -7.31 8.76
CA GLN A 97 15.99 -6.79 9.49
C GLN A 97 17.25 -7.62 9.23
N LEU A 98 17.14 -8.95 9.35
CA LEU A 98 18.25 -9.88 9.07
C LEU A 98 18.78 -9.72 7.64
N VAL A 99 17.89 -9.65 6.65
CA VAL A 99 18.29 -9.49 5.24
C VAL A 99 18.92 -8.13 5.01
N LYS A 100 18.40 -7.07 5.61
CA LYS A 100 19.00 -5.72 5.55
C LYS A 100 20.42 -5.72 6.08
N GLU A 101 20.67 -6.34 7.23
CA GLU A 101 21.99 -6.39 7.86
C GLU A 101 22.99 -7.21 7.04
N LYS A 102 22.55 -8.33 6.43
CA LYS A 102 23.43 -9.22 5.66
C LYS A 102 23.71 -8.76 4.23
N GLU A 103 22.68 -8.24 3.54
CA GLU A 103 22.74 -7.98 2.10
C GLU A 103 22.82 -6.47 1.77
N GLY A 104 22.59 -5.61 2.77
CA GLY A 104 22.55 -4.16 2.59
C GLY A 104 21.45 -3.73 1.63
N VAL A 105 20.26 -4.34 1.74
CA VAL A 105 19.10 -3.98 0.91
C VAL A 105 18.54 -2.61 1.30
N GLU A 106 18.00 -1.92 0.30
CA GLU A 106 17.43 -0.58 0.41
C GLU A 106 15.91 -0.60 0.22
N ALA A 107 15.37 -1.69 -0.34
CA ALA A 107 13.99 -1.80 -0.75
C ALA A 107 13.45 -3.23 -0.64
N VAL A 108 12.13 -3.35 -0.57
CA VAL A 108 11.39 -4.63 -0.44
C VAL A 108 10.39 -4.74 -1.58
N SER A 109 10.48 -5.81 -2.37
CA SER A 109 9.47 -6.17 -3.38
C SER A 109 8.34 -6.97 -2.73
N ALA A 110 7.09 -6.53 -2.93
CA ALA A 110 5.89 -7.19 -2.43
C ALA A 110 4.79 -7.25 -3.51
N GLY A 111 4.23 -8.44 -3.74
CA GLY A 111 3.31 -8.72 -4.85
C GLY A 111 1.81 -8.47 -4.58
N ALA A 112 1.42 -7.78 -3.51
CA ALA A 112 -0.01 -7.59 -3.23
C ALA A 112 -0.72 -6.78 -4.34
N ILE A 113 -1.84 -7.28 -4.88
CA ILE A 113 -2.60 -6.61 -5.94
C ILE A 113 -3.73 -5.76 -5.34
N LEU A 114 -4.70 -6.33 -4.61
CA LEU A 114 -5.82 -5.56 -4.05
C LEU A 114 -5.76 -5.40 -2.53
N SER A 115 -5.12 -6.33 -1.83
CA SER A 115 -5.13 -6.36 -0.37
C SER A 115 -4.42 -5.16 0.28
N ASP A 116 -5.22 -4.21 0.78
CA ASP A 116 -4.74 -3.13 1.65
C ASP A 116 -4.16 -3.66 2.96
N TYR A 117 -4.70 -4.78 3.46
CA TYR A 117 -4.23 -5.44 4.67
C TYR A 117 -2.74 -5.82 4.55
N GLN A 118 -2.38 -6.47 3.45
CA GLN A 118 -1.01 -6.91 3.18
C GLN A 118 -0.09 -5.71 2.92
N ARG A 119 -0.51 -4.77 2.06
CA ARG A 119 0.28 -3.58 1.72
C ARG A 119 0.65 -2.78 2.96
N VAL A 120 -0.32 -2.46 3.82
CA VAL A 120 -0.10 -1.61 4.99
C VAL A 120 0.88 -2.24 5.98
N ARG A 121 0.85 -3.57 6.15
CA ARG A 121 1.79 -4.30 7.03
C ARG A 121 3.21 -4.29 6.47
N VAL A 122 3.37 -4.52 5.18
CA VAL A 122 4.68 -4.40 4.51
C VAL A 122 5.21 -2.98 4.60
N GLU A 123 4.39 -1.96 4.31
CA GLU A 123 4.78 -0.55 4.41
C GLU A 123 5.17 -0.17 5.84
N ASN A 124 4.46 -0.67 6.85
CA ASN A 124 4.81 -0.44 8.26
C ASN A 124 6.19 -0.99 8.62
N VAL A 125 6.47 -2.24 8.25
CA VAL A 125 7.78 -2.86 8.50
C VAL A 125 8.88 -2.12 7.75
N CYS A 126 8.65 -1.77 6.49
CA CYS A 126 9.59 -1.02 5.67
C CYS A 126 9.91 0.35 6.28
N LEU A 127 8.89 1.08 6.73
CA LEU A 127 9.05 2.38 7.39
C LEU A 127 9.94 2.28 8.64
N ARG A 128 9.70 1.28 9.50
CA ARG A 128 10.49 1.04 10.73
C ARG A 128 11.93 0.65 10.42
N LEU A 129 12.16 -0.04 9.31
CA LEU A 129 13.49 -0.45 8.86
C LEU A 129 14.16 0.57 7.95
N GLY A 130 13.50 1.67 7.57
CA GLY A 130 14.02 2.62 6.58
C GLY A 130 14.28 1.97 5.21
N LEU A 131 13.39 1.08 4.78
CA LEU A 131 13.40 0.44 3.47
C LEU A 131 12.30 1.04 2.58
N GLN A 132 12.51 1.07 1.27
CA GLN A 132 11.48 1.49 0.30
C GLN A 132 10.59 0.29 -0.11
N PRO A 133 9.28 0.30 0.15
CA PRO A 133 8.39 -0.73 -0.38
C PRO A 133 8.14 -0.52 -1.89
N LEU A 134 8.18 -1.61 -2.65
CA LEU A 134 7.96 -1.68 -4.10
C LEU A 134 6.76 -2.61 -4.39
N ALA A 135 5.61 -2.02 -4.68
CA ALA A 135 4.34 -2.71 -4.88
C ALA A 135 3.72 -2.33 -6.24
N TYR A 136 4.39 -2.71 -7.33
CA TYR A 136 4.03 -2.31 -8.70
C TYR A 136 2.68 -2.83 -9.16
N LEU A 137 2.18 -3.91 -8.53
CA LEU A 137 0.93 -4.54 -8.92
C LEU A 137 -0.29 -3.94 -8.21
N TRP A 138 -0.06 -3.15 -7.15
CA TRP A 138 -1.13 -2.71 -6.28
C TRP A 138 -2.16 -1.85 -7.03
N ARG A 139 -3.45 -2.18 -6.86
CA ARG A 139 -4.63 -1.55 -7.47
C ARG A 139 -4.68 -1.56 -9.00
N ARG A 140 -3.84 -2.35 -9.68
CA ARG A 140 -3.93 -2.53 -11.14
C ARG A 140 -5.17 -3.33 -11.52
N ASP A 141 -5.64 -3.12 -12.75
CA ASP A 141 -6.74 -3.91 -13.32
C ASP A 141 -6.34 -5.39 -13.43
N GLN A 142 -7.12 -6.27 -12.83
CA GLN A 142 -6.78 -7.70 -12.72
C GLN A 142 -6.79 -8.41 -14.08
N GLY A 143 -7.73 -8.05 -14.96
CA GLY A 143 -7.87 -8.70 -16.27
C GLY A 143 -6.68 -8.41 -17.18
N SER A 144 -6.24 -7.15 -17.20
CA SER A 144 -5.05 -6.71 -17.92
C SER A 144 -3.78 -7.26 -17.27
N LEU A 145 -3.69 -7.23 -15.94
CA LEU A 145 -2.54 -7.71 -15.20
C LEU A 145 -2.28 -9.21 -15.43
N LEU A 146 -3.34 -10.04 -15.43
CA LEU A 146 -3.22 -11.47 -15.69
C LEU A 146 -2.71 -11.73 -17.12
N ALA A 147 -3.26 -11.02 -18.11
CA ALA A 147 -2.84 -11.12 -19.51
C ALA A 147 -1.37 -10.71 -19.68
N GLU A 148 -0.93 -9.65 -19.00
CA GLU A 148 0.47 -9.21 -19.03
C GLU A 148 1.42 -10.21 -18.39
N MET A 149 1.05 -10.85 -17.26
CA MET A 149 1.86 -11.92 -16.66
C MET A 149 2.10 -13.05 -17.66
N ILE A 150 1.04 -13.50 -18.33
CA ILE A 150 1.11 -14.56 -19.35
C ILE A 150 1.98 -14.12 -20.53
N ALA A 151 1.77 -12.90 -21.04
CA ALA A 151 2.53 -12.36 -22.16
C ALA A 151 4.01 -12.10 -21.83
N ALA A 152 4.36 -11.99 -20.55
CA ALA A 152 5.73 -11.82 -20.08
C ALA A 152 6.45 -13.15 -19.78
N ASP A 153 5.94 -14.27 -20.30
CA ASP A 153 6.47 -15.61 -20.09
C ASP A 153 6.53 -16.02 -18.61
N LEU A 154 5.56 -15.57 -17.80
CA LEU A 154 5.37 -16.07 -16.43
C LEU A 154 4.57 -17.37 -16.48
N HIS A 155 5.28 -18.49 -16.39
CA HIS A 155 4.71 -19.83 -16.39
C HIS A 155 4.36 -20.25 -14.97
N ALA A 156 3.12 -20.02 -14.56
CA ALA A 156 2.59 -20.50 -13.29
C ALA A 156 1.42 -21.47 -13.47
N ILE A 157 1.24 -22.36 -12.50
CA ILE A 157 0.11 -23.29 -12.43
C ILE A 157 -0.75 -23.01 -11.20
N LEU A 158 -2.03 -23.37 -11.25
CA LEU A 158 -2.92 -23.34 -10.08
C LEU A 158 -2.53 -24.49 -9.12
N ILE A 159 -2.26 -24.15 -7.87
CA ILE A 159 -1.89 -25.11 -6.82
C ILE A 159 -2.90 -25.18 -5.68
N LYS A 160 -3.84 -24.26 -5.62
CA LYS A 160 -4.98 -24.29 -4.71
C LYS A 160 -6.17 -23.67 -5.39
N VAL A 161 -7.36 -24.18 -5.11
CA VAL A 161 -8.62 -23.55 -5.47
C VAL A 161 -9.56 -23.59 -4.26
N ALA A 162 -10.31 -22.51 -4.05
CA ALA A 162 -11.18 -22.32 -2.90
C ALA A 162 -12.36 -21.39 -3.21
N ALA A 163 -12.84 -21.38 -4.46
CA ALA A 163 -13.91 -20.48 -4.90
C ALA A 163 -14.99 -21.22 -5.70
N PHE A 164 -16.20 -20.67 -5.64
CA PHE A 164 -17.34 -21.20 -6.38
C PHE A 164 -17.03 -21.24 -7.89
N GLY A 165 -17.25 -22.41 -8.50
CA GLY A 165 -16.94 -22.66 -9.90
C GLY A 165 -15.50 -23.11 -10.15
N LEU A 166 -14.62 -23.13 -9.15
CA LEU A 166 -13.33 -23.82 -9.25
C LEU A 166 -13.42 -25.22 -8.63
N ASP A 167 -13.07 -26.23 -9.42
CA ASP A 167 -13.09 -27.64 -9.06
C ASP A 167 -11.64 -28.15 -8.95
N PRO A 168 -11.21 -28.64 -7.77
CA PRO A 168 -9.87 -29.18 -7.57
C PRO A 168 -9.46 -30.25 -8.58
N GLU A 169 -10.36 -31.18 -8.93
CA GLU A 169 -10.05 -32.27 -9.86
C GLU A 169 -9.86 -31.78 -11.30
N LYS A 170 -10.50 -30.66 -11.65
CA LYS A 170 -10.47 -30.12 -13.02
C LYS A 170 -9.43 -29.03 -13.22
N HIS A 171 -9.06 -28.30 -12.17
CA HIS A 171 -8.32 -27.05 -12.33
C HIS A 171 -6.93 -27.04 -11.69
N LEU A 172 -6.68 -27.86 -10.66
CA LEU A 172 -5.33 -27.95 -10.09
C LEU A 172 -4.34 -28.47 -11.15
N GLY A 173 -3.14 -27.87 -11.16
CA GLY A 173 -2.08 -28.20 -12.11
C GLY A 173 -2.21 -27.52 -13.48
N LYS A 174 -3.35 -26.90 -13.80
CA LYS A 174 -3.49 -26.17 -15.07
C LYS A 174 -2.68 -24.89 -15.06
N SER A 175 -2.15 -24.53 -16.23
CA SER A 175 -1.40 -23.29 -16.40
C SER A 175 -2.32 -22.07 -16.26
N LEU A 176 -1.74 -20.96 -15.85
CA LEU A 176 -2.42 -19.68 -15.75
C LEU A 176 -2.99 -19.23 -17.10
N ALA A 177 -2.26 -19.51 -18.19
CA ALA A 177 -2.68 -19.21 -19.56
C ALA A 177 -3.93 -20.00 -19.97
N ASP A 178 -3.97 -21.31 -19.66
CA ASP A 178 -5.15 -22.14 -19.96
C ASP A 178 -6.37 -21.72 -19.14
N MET A 179 -6.14 -21.24 -17.90
CA MET A 179 -7.20 -20.83 -16.99
C MET A 179 -7.71 -19.41 -17.24
N GLU A 180 -6.96 -18.54 -17.91
CA GLU A 180 -7.30 -17.12 -18.09
C GLU A 180 -8.71 -16.88 -18.65
N PRO A 181 -9.15 -17.54 -19.75
CA PRO A 181 -10.48 -17.30 -20.30
C PRO A 181 -11.59 -17.74 -19.32
N TYR A 182 -11.34 -18.83 -18.58
CA TYR A 182 -12.29 -19.38 -17.62
C TYR A 182 -12.41 -18.49 -16.37
N LEU A 183 -11.29 -17.97 -15.87
CA LEU A 183 -11.27 -17.04 -14.73
C LEU A 183 -11.99 -15.73 -15.06
N LYS A 184 -11.83 -15.21 -16.29
CA LYS A 184 -12.59 -14.05 -16.80
C LYS A 184 -14.10 -14.34 -16.82
N GLN A 185 -14.49 -15.54 -17.27
CA GLN A 185 -15.89 -15.96 -17.28
C GLN A 185 -16.47 -16.09 -15.86
N LEU A 186 -15.73 -16.70 -14.93
CA LEU A 186 -16.14 -16.83 -13.53
C LEU A 186 -16.30 -15.46 -12.87
N SER A 187 -15.40 -14.53 -13.15
CA SER A 187 -15.51 -13.15 -12.67
C SER A 187 -16.80 -12.47 -13.13
N GLN A 188 -17.14 -12.59 -14.42
CA GLN A 188 -18.38 -12.03 -14.96
C GLN A 188 -19.64 -12.66 -14.36
N LYS A 189 -19.60 -13.96 -14.05
CA LYS A 189 -20.78 -14.73 -13.61
C LYS A 189 -21.00 -14.67 -12.11
N TYR A 190 -19.91 -14.69 -11.33
CA TYR A 190 -19.95 -14.90 -9.88
C TYR A 190 -19.16 -13.86 -9.08
N GLY A 191 -18.47 -12.92 -9.75
CA GLY A 191 -17.66 -11.90 -9.08
C GLY A 191 -16.32 -12.42 -8.55
N VAL A 192 -15.89 -13.61 -8.96
CA VAL A 192 -14.56 -14.18 -8.66
C VAL A 192 -13.47 -13.20 -9.12
N HIS A 193 -12.46 -12.98 -8.30
CA HIS A 193 -11.29 -12.19 -8.63
C HIS A 193 -10.43 -12.91 -9.68
N ILE A 194 -10.25 -12.28 -10.84
CA ILE A 194 -9.48 -12.84 -11.97
C ILE A 194 -8.05 -13.21 -11.53
N CYS A 195 -7.43 -12.41 -10.67
CA CYS A 195 -6.10 -12.68 -10.13
C CYS A 195 -6.10 -13.52 -8.84
N GLY A 196 -7.24 -14.06 -8.40
CA GLY A 196 -7.31 -14.95 -7.23
C GLY A 196 -7.19 -14.23 -5.87
N GLU A 197 -7.46 -12.92 -5.85
CA GLU A 197 -7.44 -12.14 -4.61
C GLU A 197 -8.42 -12.71 -3.57
N GLY A 198 -8.05 -12.62 -2.29
CA GLY A 198 -8.85 -13.20 -1.21
C GLY A 198 -8.70 -14.71 -1.03
N GLY A 199 -7.75 -15.34 -1.74
CA GLY A 199 -7.43 -16.77 -1.59
C GLY A 199 -8.29 -17.70 -2.43
N GLU A 200 -9.01 -17.18 -3.42
CA GLU A 200 -9.88 -17.94 -4.33
C GLU A 200 -9.11 -19.02 -5.10
N TYR A 201 -7.87 -18.72 -5.48
CA TYR A 201 -6.89 -19.70 -5.93
C TYR A 201 -5.48 -19.22 -5.61
N GLU A 202 -4.55 -20.16 -5.48
CA GLU A 202 -3.12 -19.86 -5.34
C GLU A 202 -2.35 -20.50 -6.50
N THR A 203 -1.17 -19.95 -6.76
CA THR A 203 -0.33 -20.41 -7.88
C THR A 203 1.08 -20.76 -7.43
N PHE A 204 1.78 -21.54 -8.26
CA PHE A 204 3.22 -21.74 -8.17
C PHE A 204 3.87 -21.43 -9.52
N THR A 205 4.87 -20.55 -9.55
CA THR A 205 5.60 -20.23 -10.79
C THR A 205 6.71 -21.25 -11.02
N LEU A 206 6.59 -21.98 -12.13
CA LEU A 206 7.57 -22.97 -12.58
C LEU A 206 8.70 -22.32 -13.37
N ASP A 207 8.39 -21.28 -14.13
CA ASP A 207 9.39 -20.54 -14.86
C ASP A 207 9.00 -19.08 -15.11
N CYS A 208 10.01 -18.22 -15.20
CA CYS A 208 9.90 -16.84 -15.69
C CYS A 208 11.25 -16.32 -16.20
N PRO A 209 11.30 -15.17 -16.88
CA PRO A 209 12.57 -14.59 -17.40
C PRO A 209 13.64 -14.30 -16.33
N LEU A 210 13.27 -14.18 -15.05
CA LEU A 210 14.26 -13.99 -13.97
C LEU A 210 14.94 -15.28 -13.55
N PHE A 211 14.39 -16.44 -13.90
CA PHE A 211 14.94 -17.73 -13.50
C PHE A 211 16.06 -18.14 -14.48
N LYS A 212 17.19 -18.58 -13.94
CA LYS A 212 18.29 -19.22 -14.68
C LYS A 212 18.01 -20.70 -14.96
N LYS A 213 17.25 -21.36 -14.09
CA LYS A 213 16.77 -22.73 -14.23
C LYS A 213 15.25 -22.75 -14.10
N LYS A 214 14.58 -23.58 -14.90
CA LYS A 214 13.14 -23.82 -14.72
C LYS A 214 12.93 -24.84 -13.59
N ILE A 215 11.78 -24.81 -12.95
CA ILE A 215 11.38 -25.75 -11.92
C ILE A 215 10.46 -26.81 -12.54
N VAL A 216 10.73 -28.08 -12.27
CA VAL A 216 9.99 -29.23 -12.78
C VAL A 216 9.31 -29.94 -11.61
N ILE A 217 8.06 -30.34 -11.82
CA ILE A 217 7.29 -31.16 -10.88
C ILE A 217 7.40 -32.61 -11.31
N ASP A 218 8.02 -33.44 -10.48
CA ASP A 218 8.19 -34.86 -10.73
C ASP A 218 7.00 -35.65 -10.17
N ALA A 219 6.54 -35.28 -8.98
CA ALA A 219 5.38 -35.89 -8.33
C ALA A 219 4.62 -34.89 -7.43
N ALA A 220 3.30 -35.01 -7.44
CA ALA A 220 2.39 -34.24 -6.61
C ALA A 220 1.13 -35.07 -6.29
N GLU A 221 0.51 -34.78 -5.15
CA GLU A 221 -0.79 -35.33 -4.76
C GLU A 221 -1.82 -34.22 -4.59
N THR A 222 -3.07 -34.49 -4.97
CA THR A 222 -4.19 -33.59 -4.70
C THR A 222 -4.75 -33.88 -3.32
N VAL A 223 -4.78 -32.86 -2.46
CA VAL A 223 -5.37 -32.91 -1.13
C VAL A 223 -6.69 -32.13 -1.16
N ILE A 224 -7.79 -32.79 -0.78
CA ILE A 224 -9.08 -32.13 -0.59
C ILE A 224 -9.18 -31.71 0.87
N HIS A 225 -9.14 -30.40 1.11
CA HIS A 225 -9.25 -29.82 2.45
C HIS A 225 -10.73 -29.70 2.88
N SER A 226 -11.61 -29.31 1.94
CA SER A 226 -13.05 -29.26 2.15
C SER A 226 -13.78 -29.77 0.91
N ALA A 227 -14.66 -30.74 1.09
CA ALA A 227 -15.49 -31.29 0.02
C ALA A 227 -16.86 -30.60 -0.07
N ASP A 228 -16.92 -29.29 0.20
CA ASP A 228 -18.15 -28.51 0.08
C ASP A 228 -18.77 -28.69 -1.31
N ALA A 229 -20.09 -28.87 -1.36
CA ALA A 229 -20.80 -29.20 -2.59
C ALA A 229 -20.81 -28.07 -3.63
N PHE A 230 -20.49 -26.84 -3.21
CA PHE A 230 -20.58 -25.63 -4.03
C PHE A 230 -19.21 -24.97 -4.23
N ALA A 231 -18.34 -24.99 -3.22
CA ALA A 231 -17.00 -24.42 -3.25
C ALA A 231 -15.97 -25.39 -2.61
N PRO A 232 -15.66 -26.52 -3.27
CA PRO A 232 -14.66 -27.44 -2.76
C PRO A 232 -13.30 -26.75 -2.66
N VAL A 233 -12.61 -27.00 -1.56
CA VAL A 233 -11.25 -26.50 -1.32
C VAL A 233 -10.28 -27.65 -1.49
N GLY A 234 -9.34 -27.48 -2.40
CA GLY A 234 -8.29 -28.46 -2.63
C GLY A 234 -7.00 -27.81 -3.10
N TYR A 235 -5.88 -28.48 -2.83
CA TYR A 235 -4.56 -28.01 -3.18
C TYR A 235 -3.64 -29.15 -3.61
N LEU A 236 -2.56 -28.80 -4.32
CA LEU A 236 -1.47 -29.70 -4.67
C LEU A 236 -0.42 -29.70 -3.57
N ARG A 237 -0.13 -30.89 -3.03
CA ARG A 237 1.07 -31.13 -2.23
C ARG A 237 2.15 -31.72 -3.12
N PHE A 238 3.22 -30.98 -3.32
CA PHE A 238 4.37 -31.45 -4.07
C PHE A 238 5.18 -32.43 -3.23
N THR A 239 5.46 -33.62 -3.77
CA THR A 239 6.25 -34.66 -3.10
C THR A 239 7.65 -34.77 -3.66
N GLU A 240 7.83 -34.46 -4.96
CA GLU A 240 9.13 -34.46 -5.62
C GLU A 240 9.19 -33.37 -6.71
N MET A 241 10.26 -32.57 -6.69
CA MET A 241 10.51 -31.47 -7.61
C MET A 241 12.00 -31.23 -7.75
N HIS A 242 12.44 -30.73 -8.92
CA HIS A 242 13.82 -30.36 -9.16
C HIS A 242 13.94 -29.14 -10.08
N THR A 243 15.17 -28.67 -10.30
CA THR A 243 15.50 -27.59 -11.25
C THR A 243 16.23 -28.14 -12.47
N GLU A 244 15.89 -27.62 -13.65
CA GLU A 244 16.57 -27.94 -14.90
C GLU A 244 17.15 -26.66 -15.54
N ASN A 245 18.34 -26.77 -16.13
CA ASN A 245 18.92 -25.66 -16.87
C ASN A 245 18.04 -25.28 -18.07
N LYS A 246 18.00 -23.99 -18.39
CA LYS A 246 17.34 -23.51 -19.59
C LYS A 246 18.26 -23.65 -20.80
N ASP A 247 17.67 -24.04 -21.93
CA ASP A 247 18.40 -24.12 -23.20
C ASP A 247 18.85 -22.75 -23.72
N SER A 248 18.24 -21.66 -23.24
CA SER A 248 18.68 -20.29 -23.52
C SER A 248 18.18 -19.28 -22.47
N PRO A 249 19.00 -18.31 -22.03
CA PRO A 249 18.57 -17.28 -21.09
C PRO A 249 17.71 -16.23 -21.80
N THR A 250 16.43 -16.15 -21.46
CA THR A 250 15.54 -15.07 -21.89
C THR A 250 15.78 -13.82 -21.03
N LEU A 251 16.38 -12.77 -21.61
CA LEU A 251 16.47 -11.48 -20.96
C LEU A 251 15.09 -10.78 -21.01
N PRO A 252 14.59 -10.22 -19.90
CA PRO A 252 13.33 -9.49 -19.92
C PRO A 252 13.41 -8.33 -20.92
N HIS A 253 12.52 -8.33 -21.91
CA HIS A 253 12.39 -7.24 -22.87
C HIS A 253 11.87 -6.00 -22.13
N GLY A 254 12.76 -5.03 -21.94
CA GLY A 254 12.51 -3.83 -21.19
C GLY A 254 11.65 -2.83 -21.96
N SER A 255 10.41 -2.70 -21.53
CA SER A 255 9.66 -1.45 -21.67
C SER A 255 8.73 -1.31 -20.47
N CYS A 256 8.97 -0.29 -19.64
CA CYS A 256 8.11 0.02 -18.51
C CYS A 256 6.73 0.43 -19.04
N PRO A 257 5.62 -0.20 -18.61
CA PRO A 257 4.26 0.24 -18.97
C PRO A 257 3.99 1.71 -18.58
N CYS A 258 4.75 2.22 -17.59
CA CYS A 258 4.67 3.58 -17.09
C CYS A 258 5.00 4.67 -18.12
N GLN A 259 5.72 4.37 -19.20
CA GLN A 259 6.01 5.34 -20.27
C GLN A 259 4.70 5.89 -20.86
N SER A 260 3.73 5.01 -21.12
CA SER A 260 2.43 5.38 -21.70
C SER A 260 1.51 6.17 -20.76
N ALA A 261 1.66 5.99 -19.44
CA ALA A 261 0.89 6.69 -18.42
C ALA A 261 1.40 8.12 -18.20
N ILE A 262 2.71 8.34 -18.33
CA ILE A 262 3.31 9.67 -18.30
C ILE A 262 2.83 10.48 -19.52
N ASP A 263 2.78 9.86 -20.70
CA ASP A 263 2.35 10.52 -21.94
C ASP A 263 0.88 10.96 -21.90
N LYS A 264 -0.01 10.14 -21.32
CA LYS A 264 -1.44 10.49 -21.12
C LYS A 264 -1.67 11.60 -20.09
N MET A 265 -0.83 11.67 -19.05
CA MET A 265 -0.89 12.80 -18.10
C MET A 265 -0.49 14.13 -18.73
N THR A 266 0.26 14.11 -19.84
CA THR A 266 0.66 15.32 -20.58
C THR A 266 -0.45 15.92 -21.44
N GLU A 267 -1.48 15.15 -21.83
CA GLU A 267 -2.58 15.65 -22.67
C GLU A 267 -3.68 16.38 -21.88
N GLU A 268 -3.87 16.07 -20.59
CA GLU A 268 -4.80 16.81 -19.71
C GLU A 268 -4.24 18.17 -19.23
N VAL A 269 -3.02 18.53 -19.66
CA VAL A 269 -2.28 19.74 -19.25
C VAL A 269 -2.81 21.02 -19.92
N GLU A 270 -3.53 20.93 -21.05
CA GLU A 270 -3.95 22.12 -21.81
C GLU A 270 -5.14 22.89 -21.20
N TYR A 271 -5.79 22.39 -20.14
CA TYR A 271 -6.99 23.01 -19.57
C TYR A 271 -6.81 23.71 -18.20
N ALA A 272 -5.61 23.72 -17.62
CA ALA A 272 -5.38 24.25 -16.26
C ALA A 272 -4.74 25.65 -16.20
N ASP A 273 -4.40 26.26 -17.34
CA ASP A 273 -3.55 27.46 -17.42
C ASP A 273 -4.31 28.82 -17.47
N GLN A 274 -5.57 28.86 -16.99
CA GLN A 274 -6.39 30.10 -16.98
C GLN A 274 -6.83 30.57 -15.58
N ALA A 275 -6.03 30.37 -14.53
CA ALA A 275 -6.32 30.94 -13.21
C ALA A 275 -5.47 32.20 -12.96
N GLU A 276 -6.12 33.37 -12.86
CA GLU A 276 -5.48 34.62 -12.46
C GLU A 276 -5.09 34.60 -10.96
N ASP A 277 -3.88 35.06 -10.68
CA ASP A 277 -3.28 35.11 -9.35
C ASP A 277 -3.82 36.34 -8.59
N ASN A 278 -4.90 36.16 -7.81
CA ASN A 278 -5.46 37.24 -7.01
C ASN A 278 -4.57 37.55 -5.79
N GLN A 279 -3.69 38.55 -5.93
CA GLN A 279 -2.88 39.07 -4.83
C GLN A 279 -3.72 39.92 -3.86
N HIS A 280 -4.61 39.30 -3.09
CA HIS A 280 -5.18 39.94 -1.92
C HIS A 280 -4.18 39.88 -0.75
N LYS A 281 -3.73 41.06 -0.29
CA LYS A 281 -2.98 41.20 0.97
C LYS A 281 -3.87 40.75 2.13
N PHE A 282 -3.69 39.52 2.59
CA PHE A 282 -4.25 39.05 3.85
C PHE A 282 -3.45 39.66 5.00
N THR A 283 -4.04 40.62 5.71
CA THR A 283 -3.51 41.08 7.00
C THR A 283 -3.92 40.07 8.07
N SER A 284 -3.02 39.15 8.42
CA SER A 284 -3.20 38.27 9.58
C SER A 284 -2.94 39.07 10.86
N ASN A 285 -4.00 39.40 11.59
CA ASN A 285 -3.89 39.90 12.95
C ASN A 285 -3.56 38.74 13.90
N HIS A 286 -2.66 38.98 14.85
CA HIS A 286 -2.30 38.00 15.88
C HIS A 286 -3.54 37.62 16.71
N PHE A 287 -4.11 36.45 16.44
CA PHE A 287 -5.17 35.87 17.24
C PHE A 287 -4.69 34.58 17.90
N ALA A 288 -5.02 34.43 19.19
CA ALA A 288 -4.91 33.16 19.87
C ALA A 288 -5.73 32.09 19.11
N PRO A 289 -5.36 30.80 19.19
CA PRO A 289 -6.04 29.76 18.43
C PRO A 289 -7.52 29.71 18.78
N SER A 290 -8.36 29.86 17.77
CA SER A 290 -9.82 29.86 17.91
C SER A 290 -10.39 28.50 17.53
N CYS A 291 -11.57 28.20 18.07
CA CYS A 291 -12.30 26.99 17.74
C CYS A 291 -13.68 27.37 17.24
N SER A 292 -14.09 26.83 16.09
CA SER A 292 -15.44 27.03 15.60
C SER A 292 -16.46 26.29 16.45
N SER A 293 -17.73 26.65 16.33
CA SER A 293 -18.81 25.75 16.76
C SER A 293 -18.71 24.42 16.02
N ARG A 294 -19.09 23.34 16.70
CA ARG A 294 -19.22 22.02 16.09
C ARG A 294 -20.50 22.01 15.26
N SER A 295 -20.38 21.64 13.99
CA SER A 295 -21.53 21.53 13.10
C SER A 295 -22.44 20.36 13.51
N SER A 296 -23.70 20.41 13.07
CA SER A 296 -24.67 19.32 13.21
C SER A 296 -24.27 18.03 12.49
N ARG A 297 -23.12 18.03 11.80
CA ARG A 297 -22.52 16.90 11.08
C ARG A 297 -21.17 16.49 11.67
N GLY A 298 -20.82 16.98 12.86
CA GLY A 298 -19.62 16.55 13.58
C GLY A 298 -18.31 17.24 13.19
N TYR A 299 -18.34 18.22 12.26
CA TYR A 299 -17.15 18.98 11.89
C TYR A 299 -16.86 20.16 12.82
N GLN A 300 -15.58 20.41 13.04
CA GLN A 300 -15.10 21.56 13.82
C GLN A 300 -13.75 22.04 13.31
N TRP A 301 -13.55 23.35 13.21
CA TRP A 301 -12.26 23.95 12.90
C TRP A 301 -11.53 24.37 14.17
N ILE A 302 -10.22 24.14 14.20
CA ILE A 302 -9.29 24.83 15.10
C ILE A 302 -8.34 25.62 14.19
N SER A 303 -8.32 26.94 14.34
CA SER A 303 -7.59 27.84 13.45
C SER A 303 -6.61 28.72 14.21
N GLY A 304 -5.57 29.18 13.53
CA GLY A 304 -4.57 30.10 14.08
C GLY A 304 -3.59 29.43 15.05
N ILE A 305 -3.40 28.12 14.95
CA ILE A 305 -2.40 27.42 15.77
C ILE A 305 -1.02 27.86 15.27
N SER A 306 -0.17 28.31 16.18
CA SER A 306 1.17 28.79 15.84
C SER A 306 2.19 28.29 16.86
N GLY A 307 3.47 28.46 16.52
CA GLY A 307 4.59 28.09 17.38
C GLY A 307 5.27 29.26 18.07
N LEU A 308 4.65 30.45 18.12
CA LEU A 308 5.26 31.69 18.61
C LEU A 308 5.73 31.62 20.07
N GLN A 309 5.10 30.75 20.87
CA GLN A 309 5.43 30.48 22.27
C GLN A 309 6.68 29.60 22.45
N SER A 310 7.31 29.14 21.36
CA SER A 310 8.46 28.26 21.47
C SER A 310 9.70 28.99 22.00
N GLN A 311 10.48 28.30 22.82
CA GLN A 311 11.80 28.78 23.26
C GLN A 311 12.85 28.66 22.15
N ASP A 312 12.65 27.72 21.23
CA ASP A 312 13.43 27.61 20.00
C ASP A 312 12.67 28.32 18.87
N ALA A 313 13.20 29.47 18.46
CA ALA A 313 12.60 30.31 17.42
C ALA A 313 12.66 29.67 16.02
N GLY A 314 13.45 28.61 15.83
CA GLY A 314 13.54 27.88 14.57
C GLY A 314 12.28 27.12 14.20
N ILE A 315 12.18 26.68 12.95
CA ILE A 315 10.97 26.00 12.45
C ILE A 315 10.63 24.74 13.26
N GLN A 316 11.64 23.97 13.67
CA GLN A 316 11.42 22.74 14.44
C GLN A 316 10.81 23.05 15.81
N GLY A 317 11.40 23.99 16.54
CA GLY A 317 10.86 24.49 17.81
C GLY A 317 9.44 25.03 17.70
N GLN A 318 9.16 25.85 16.68
CA GLN A 318 7.81 26.36 16.45
C GLN A 318 6.83 25.24 16.06
N THR A 319 7.25 24.24 15.30
CA THR A 319 6.41 23.10 14.90
C THR A 319 6.04 22.28 16.13
N VAL A 320 7.01 21.96 17.00
CA VAL A 320 6.75 21.27 18.27
C VAL A 320 5.75 22.05 19.11
N ALA A 321 5.97 23.35 19.31
CA ALA A 321 5.09 24.19 20.12
C ALA A 321 3.66 24.29 19.57
N ALA A 322 3.51 24.33 18.24
CA ALA A 322 2.20 24.34 17.58
C ALA A 322 1.45 23.01 17.82
N PHE A 323 2.12 21.86 17.73
CA PHE A 323 1.50 20.58 18.04
C PHE A 323 1.19 20.42 19.52
N THR A 324 2.05 20.90 20.44
CA THR A 324 1.74 20.93 21.87
C THR A 324 0.49 21.76 22.16
N GLN A 325 0.34 22.91 21.49
CA GLN A 325 -0.85 23.76 21.61
C GLN A 325 -2.10 23.11 21.02
N LEU A 326 -1.96 22.36 19.93
CA LEU A 326 -3.05 21.57 19.36
C LEU A 326 -3.47 20.47 20.35
N GLN A 327 -2.52 19.68 20.85
CA GLN A 327 -2.76 18.59 21.80
C GLN A 327 -3.33 19.06 23.13
N SER A 328 -2.93 20.24 23.63
CA SER A 328 -3.50 20.78 24.88
C SER A 328 -5.00 21.09 24.77
N LYS A 329 -5.55 21.15 23.55
CA LYS A 329 -6.99 21.33 23.33
C LYS A 329 -7.77 20.01 23.29
N GLU A 330 -7.12 18.84 23.43
CA GLU A 330 -7.79 17.51 23.51
C GLU A 330 -8.75 17.39 24.70
N GLU A 331 -8.60 18.24 25.73
CA GLU A 331 -9.51 18.36 26.88
C GLU A 331 -10.97 18.67 26.49
N ILE A 332 -11.22 19.04 25.23
CA ILE A 332 -12.54 19.34 24.65
C ILE A 332 -13.22 18.06 24.06
N GLY A 333 -12.66 16.87 24.30
CA GLY A 333 -13.28 15.59 23.97
C GLY A 333 -13.00 15.09 22.55
N TRP A 334 -11.85 15.46 21.97
CA TRP A 334 -11.38 14.97 20.68
C TRP A 334 -9.93 14.47 20.82
N THR A 335 -9.47 13.69 19.84
CA THR A 335 -8.11 13.14 19.77
C THR A 335 -7.43 13.50 18.45
N MET A 336 -6.11 13.42 18.36
CA MET A 336 -5.39 13.58 17.07
C MET A 336 -5.96 12.73 15.91
N LYS A 337 -6.63 11.60 16.21
CA LYS A 337 -7.29 10.74 15.20
C LYS A 337 -8.55 11.35 14.59
N ASN A 338 -9.13 12.37 15.21
CA ASN A 338 -10.28 13.10 14.69
C ASN A 338 -9.88 14.15 13.64
N ILE A 339 -8.60 14.49 13.53
CA ILE A 339 -8.11 15.43 12.51
C ILE A 339 -8.14 14.77 11.15
N ILE A 340 -8.79 15.43 10.19
CA ILE A 340 -9.00 14.92 8.83
C ILE A 340 -8.37 15.80 7.75
N LEU A 341 -8.15 17.08 8.03
CA LEU A 341 -7.45 18.01 7.15
C LEU A 341 -6.59 18.96 7.98
N VAL A 342 -5.37 19.20 7.49
CA VAL A 342 -4.47 20.21 8.01
C VAL A 342 -4.14 21.19 6.89
N HIS A 343 -4.49 22.46 7.08
CA HIS A 343 -3.90 23.55 6.33
C HIS A 343 -2.66 24.03 7.07
N LEU A 344 -1.52 23.94 6.40
CA LEU A 344 -0.24 24.33 6.95
C LEU A 344 0.33 25.46 6.09
N TYR A 345 0.47 26.61 6.70
CA TYR A 345 1.06 27.80 6.11
C TYR A 345 2.48 27.90 6.64
N VAL A 346 3.47 27.96 5.76
CA VAL A 346 4.88 28.15 6.12
C VAL A 346 5.39 29.47 5.57
N ARG A 347 6.29 30.12 6.28
CA ARG A 347 6.88 31.38 5.81
C ARG A 347 7.84 31.18 4.63
N SER A 348 8.59 30.08 4.64
CA SER A 348 9.49 29.65 3.56
C SER A 348 9.25 28.17 3.26
N MET A 349 9.24 27.80 1.98
CA MET A 349 9.19 26.37 1.59
C MET A 349 10.52 25.64 1.79
N GLU A 350 11.60 26.35 2.11
CA GLU A 350 12.88 25.74 2.54
C GLU A 350 12.72 24.97 3.85
N ASP A 351 11.77 25.40 4.68
CA ASP A 351 11.44 24.78 5.97
C ASP A 351 10.61 23.49 5.85
N PHE A 352 10.24 23.08 4.62
CA PHE A 352 9.35 21.94 4.40
C PHE A 352 9.90 20.62 4.95
N ALA A 353 11.18 20.33 4.67
CA ALA A 353 11.83 19.12 5.15
C ALA A 353 11.99 19.09 6.69
N PRO A 354 12.60 20.09 7.35
CA PRO A 354 12.74 20.08 8.80
C PRO A 354 11.40 20.10 9.55
N LEU A 355 10.37 20.72 8.99
CA LEU A 355 9.01 20.65 9.54
C LEU A 355 8.44 19.23 9.47
N ASN A 356 8.58 18.55 8.31
CA ASN A 356 8.06 17.19 8.13
C ASN A 356 8.68 16.19 9.11
N GLU A 357 9.95 16.39 9.48
CA GLU A 357 10.64 15.57 10.49
C GLU A 357 9.97 15.61 11.86
N ILE A 358 9.34 16.74 12.23
CA ILE A 358 8.55 16.87 13.45
C ILE A 358 7.12 16.37 13.21
N TYR A 359 6.49 16.80 12.12
CA TYR A 359 5.10 16.47 11.78
C TYR A 359 4.82 14.97 11.84
N LYS A 360 5.71 14.14 11.27
CA LYS A 360 5.54 12.67 11.21
C LYS A 360 5.53 11.99 12.58
N LYS A 361 5.98 12.67 13.64
CA LYS A 361 5.98 12.15 15.02
C LYS A 361 4.60 12.27 15.70
N HIS A 362 3.70 13.07 15.13
CA HIS A 362 2.39 13.37 15.72
C HIS A 362 1.23 12.57 15.12
N PHE A 363 1.46 11.86 14.02
CA PHE A 363 0.44 11.07 13.33
C PHE A 363 0.94 9.66 13.03
N ASP A 364 0.01 8.70 13.06
CA ASP A 364 0.26 7.29 12.72
C ASP A 364 0.38 7.10 11.19
N ILE A 365 0.38 5.84 10.73
CA ILE A 365 0.53 5.44 9.30
C ILE A 365 -0.54 6.02 8.35
N ASN A 366 -1.66 6.52 8.89
CA ASN A 366 -2.75 7.13 8.13
C ASN A 366 -2.99 8.58 8.59
N PRO A 367 -2.03 9.49 8.35
CA PRO A 367 -2.13 10.90 8.76
C PRO A 367 -3.30 11.62 8.08
N PRO A 368 -3.73 12.80 8.55
CA PRO A 368 -4.76 13.59 7.87
C PRO A 368 -4.32 13.98 6.45
N ALA A 369 -5.28 14.37 5.61
CA ALA A 369 -4.94 15.08 4.38
C ALA A 369 -4.28 16.42 4.74
N ARG A 370 -3.35 16.90 3.92
CA ARG A 370 -2.63 18.15 4.20
C ARG A 370 -2.52 19.03 2.97
N VAL A 371 -2.68 20.33 3.17
CA VAL A 371 -2.31 21.36 2.20
C VAL A 371 -1.20 22.17 2.83
N CYS A 372 -0.01 22.19 2.21
CA CYS A 372 1.13 22.97 2.68
C CYS A 372 1.47 24.04 1.65
N VAL A 373 1.42 25.32 2.04
CA VAL A 373 1.69 26.44 1.15
C VAL A 373 2.57 27.49 1.80
N GLN A 374 3.36 28.19 0.98
CA GLN A 374 4.07 29.37 1.43
C GLN A 374 3.09 30.53 1.59
N ALA A 375 3.16 31.25 2.71
CA ALA A 375 2.33 32.42 2.98
C ALA A 375 3.14 33.54 3.64
N ALA A 376 2.69 34.78 3.45
CA ALA A 376 3.25 35.94 4.15
C ALA A 376 2.80 35.93 5.63
N LEU A 377 3.59 35.30 6.48
CA LEU A 377 3.37 35.26 7.93
C LEU A 377 4.11 36.40 8.66
N PRO A 378 3.65 36.82 9.86
CA PRO A 378 4.34 37.80 10.69
C PRO A 378 5.81 37.45 10.95
N ALA A 379 6.65 38.46 11.20
CA ALA A 379 8.11 38.29 11.18
C ALA A 379 8.69 37.27 12.18
N ALA A 380 8.02 37.00 13.29
CA ALA A 380 8.44 35.99 14.27
C ALA A 380 7.77 34.61 14.04
N GLN A 381 6.76 34.54 13.18
CA GLN A 381 5.95 33.34 12.98
C GLN A 381 6.42 32.59 11.73
N LEU A 382 6.98 31.40 11.92
CA LEU A 382 7.48 30.59 10.80
C LEU A 382 6.42 29.67 10.21
N LEU A 383 5.39 29.34 10.99
CA LEU A 383 4.25 28.54 10.53
C LEU A 383 2.92 28.96 11.17
N GLN A 384 1.84 28.63 10.48
CA GLN A 384 0.49 28.60 11.03
C GLN A 384 -0.20 27.31 10.61
N MET A 385 -1.02 26.76 11.48
CA MET A 385 -1.78 25.55 11.23
C MET A 385 -3.25 25.76 11.53
N ASP A 386 -4.10 25.34 10.60
CA ASP A 386 -5.54 25.18 10.82
C ASP A 386 -5.89 23.70 10.62
N CYS A 387 -6.70 23.16 11.54
CA CYS A 387 -7.10 21.76 11.54
C CYS A 387 -8.62 21.65 11.43
N LEU A 388 -9.08 20.82 10.50
CA LEU A 388 -10.46 20.35 10.45
C LEU A 388 -10.54 19.02 11.19
N LEU A 389 -11.42 18.97 12.17
CA LEU A 389 -11.76 17.78 12.92
C LEU A 389 -13.10 17.24 12.43
N HIS A 390 -13.24 15.93 12.49
CA HIS A 390 -14.52 15.25 12.38
C HIS A 390 -14.66 14.19 13.44
N ASP A 391 -15.74 14.31 14.20
CA ASP A 391 -16.17 13.35 15.19
C ASP A 391 -17.69 13.20 15.04
N TRP A 392 -18.17 12.02 14.66
CA TRP A 392 -19.59 11.74 14.48
C TRP A 392 -19.98 10.54 15.33
N THR A 393 -20.89 10.75 16.26
CA THR A 393 -21.28 9.78 17.30
C THR A 393 -22.75 9.34 17.19
N GLY A 394 -23.40 9.57 16.04
CA GLY A 394 -24.77 9.10 15.80
C GLY A 394 -24.89 7.57 15.81
N PRO A 395 -26.07 7.01 16.12
CA PRO A 395 -26.25 5.56 16.23
C PRO A 395 -25.89 4.85 14.91
N PRO A 396 -25.23 3.69 14.97
CA PRO A 396 -24.87 2.94 13.79
C PRO A 396 -26.13 2.43 13.08
N GLU A 397 -26.35 2.86 11.84
CA GLU A 397 -27.38 2.29 10.97
C GLU A 397 -26.85 1.00 10.32
N GLU A 398 -27.65 -0.08 10.34
CA GLU A 398 -27.31 -1.37 9.72
C GLU A 398 -26.96 -1.20 8.23
N GLY A 399 -25.91 -1.91 7.78
CA GLY A 399 -25.47 -1.90 6.38
C GLY A 399 -24.60 -0.71 5.94
N ARG A 400 -24.13 0.15 6.87
CA ARG A 400 -23.33 1.34 6.53
C ARG A 400 -21.91 1.32 7.12
N PHE A 401 -20.92 1.61 6.26
CA PHE A 401 -19.51 1.80 6.65
C PHE A 401 -19.36 2.92 7.70
N GLN A 402 -18.79 2.58 8.86
CA GLN A 402 -18.67 3.46 10.03
C GLN A 402 -17.36 4.29 10.09
N GLN A 403 -16.44 4.18 9.12
CA GLN A 403 -15.02 4.54 9.34
C GLN A 403 -14.39 5.49 8.31
N ARG A 404 -13.53 6.38 8.83
CA ARG A 404 -12.49 7.13 8.11
C ARG A 404 -11.70 6.21 7.18
N GLN A 405 -11.53 6.62 5.93
CA GLN A 405 -10.65 5.96 4.95
C GLN A 405 -9.57 6.95 4.54
N ALA A 406 -8.30 6.60 4.75
CA ALA A 406 -7.18 7.38 4.30
C ALA A 406 -6.51 6.65 3.12
N LEU A 407 -6.22 7.40 2.07
CA LEU A 407 -5.32 6.97 1.00
C LEU A 407 -3.94 7.55 1.32
N HIS A 408 -3.07 6.71 1.87
CA HIS A 408 -1.67 7.02 2.12
C HIS A 408 -0.82 5.90 1.50
N VAL A 409 -0.32 6.16 0.29
CA VAL A 409 0.48 5.20 -0.48
C VAL A 409 1.95 5.54 -0.27
N GLN A 410 2.72 4.66 0.38
CA GLN A 410 4.16 4.86 0.60
C GLN A 410 5.01 4.05 -0.39
N SER A 411 4.42 3.00 -0.96
CA SER A 411 5.06 2.17 -1.98
C SER A 411 5.23 2.87 -3.32
N LEU A 412 6.32 2.55 -4.02
CA LEU A 412 6.42 2.81 -5.46
C LEU A 412 5.49 1.81 -6.16
N SER A 413 4.56 2.32 -6.97
CA SER A 413 3.56 1.52 -7.67
C SER A 413 3.24 2.08 -9.06
N HIS A 414 2.58 1.30 -9.92
CA HIS A 414 2.07 1.79 -11.20
C HIS A 414 0.70 2.48 -11.11
N TRP A 415 -0.01 2.33 -9.98
CA TRP A 415 -1.35 2.88 -9.83
C TRP A 415 -1.35 4.30 -9.26
N ALA A 416 -0.54 4.56 -8.22
CA ALA A 416 -0.42 5.89 -7.63
C ALA A 416 1.03 6.22 -7.28
N PRO A 417 1.42 7.50 -7.41
CA PRO A 417 2.72 7.95 -6.94
C PRO A 417 2.83 7.80 -5.42
N ALA A 418 4.01 7.38 -4.96
CA ALA A 418 4.33 7.38 -3.54
C ALA A 418 4.18 8.79 -2.96
N ASN A 419 3.61 8.86 -1.77
CA ASN A 419 3.38 10.11 -1.10
C ASN A 419 4.72 10.74 -0.69
N ILE A 420 4.92 12.00 -1.07
CA ILE A 420 6.18 12.72 -0.82
C ILE A 420 6.32 13.22 0.62
N GLY A 421 5.29 13.09 1.45
CA GLY A 421 5.36 13.57 2.82
C GLY A 421 4.42 12.85 3.79
N PRO A 422 4.48 13.24 5.07
CA PRO A 422 3.81 12.53 6.16
C PRO A 422 2.34 12.91 6.28
N TYR A 423 1.60 12.92 5.18
CA TYR A 423 0.18 13.28 5.10
C TYR A 423 -0.55 12.36 4.12
N SER A 424 -1.86 12.15 4.24
CA SER A 424 -2.60 11.32 3.28
C SER A 424 -2.84 12.07 1.97
N GLN A 425 -2.78 11.37 0.83
CA GLN A 425 -3.17 11.94 -0.47
C GLN A 425 -4.66 12.30 -0.49
N ALA A 426 -5.48 11.46 0.13
CA ALA A 426 -6.89 11.71 0.30
C ALA A 426 -7.41 11.11 1.59
N LEU A 427 -8.48 11.69 2.12
CA LEU A 427 -9.19 11.20 3.28
C LEU A 427 -10.69 11.30 3.03
N ARG A 428 -11.37 10.17 3.12
CA ARG A 428 -12.81 10.07 2.97
C ARG A 428 -13.46 9.87 4.33
N VAL A 429 -14.45 10.70 4.61
CA VAL A 429 -15.31 10.62 5.78
C VAL A 429 -16.75 10.51 5.31
N ARG A 430 -17.48 9.50 5.79
CA ARG A 430 -18.88 9.34 5.40
C ARG A 430 -19.77 10.15 6.33
N LEU A 431 -20.55 11.04 5.73
CA LEU A 431 -21.77 11.61 6.30
C LEU A 431 -22.96 10.81 5.76
N HIS A 432 -24.15 10.95 6.36
CA HIS A 432 -25.38 10.62 5.64
C HIS A 432 -25.27 11.18 4.21
N ASN A 433 -25.43 10.29 3.23
CA ASN A 433 -25.14 10.48 1.81
C ASN A 433 -25.34 11.94 1.33
N PRO A 434 -24.37 12.57 0.63
CA PRO A 434 -23.14 12.02 0.06
C PRO A 434 -21.92 12.02 1.00
N ALA A 435 -20.93 11.17 0.69
CA ALA A 435 -19.67 11.10 1.41
C ALA A 435 -18.75 12.30 1.10
N LEU A 436 -18.02 12.81 2.09
CA LEU A 436 -17.02 13.86 1.91
C LEU A 436 -15.66 13.22 1.62
N THR A 437 -15.06 13.56 0.48
CA THR A 437 -13.66 13.21 0.16
C THR A 437 -12.82 14.48 0.17
N ILE A 438 -11.75 14.46 0.96
CA ILE A 438 -10.78 15.55 1.09
C ILE A 438 -9.50 15.10 0.40
N THR A 439 -8.93 15.94 -0.45
CA THR A 439 -7.67 15.67 -1.16
C THR A 439 -6.58 16.63 -0.68
N SER A 440 -5.34 16.14 -0.59
CA SER A 440 -4.17 16.97 -0.29
C SER A 440 -3.80 17.87 -1.45
N GLY A 441 -3.17 19.02 -1.18
CA GLY A 441 -2.65 19.89 -2.22
C GLY A 441 -1.43 19.28 -2.93
N GLY A 442 -1.42 19.34 -4.28
CA GLY A 442 -0.31 18.88 -5.11
C GLY A 442 0.62 20.03 -5.54
N LYS A 443 1.91 19.71 -5.77
CA LYS A 443 2.91 20.66 -6.32
C LYS A 443 3.22 20.24 -7.76
N HIS A 444 3.03 21.14 -8.73
CA HIS A 444 3.45 20.92 -10.11
C HIS A 444 4.32 22.10 -10.56
N ARG A 445 5.54 21.81 -11.06
CA ARG A 445 6.53 22.79 -11.59
C ARG A 445 6.72 24.06 -10.75
N GLY A 446 6.97 23.92 -9.45
CA GLY A 446 7.38 25.07 -8.62
C GLY A 446 6.27 26.07 -8.26
N LYS A 447 5.01 25.85 -8.67
CA LYS A 447 3.85 26.58 -8.17
C LYS A 447 2.98 25.67 -7.29
N CYS A 448 2.66 26.11 -6.07
CA CYS A 448 1.66 25.47 -5.22
C CYS A 448 0.28 25.76 -5.80
N MET A 449 -0.39 24.77 -6.41
CA MET A 449 -1.80 24.90 -6.74
C MET A 449 -2.63 24.54 -5.52
N LEU A 450 -3.38 25.50 -4.98
CA LEU A 450 -4.39 25.26 -3.95
C LEU A 450 -5.65 24.68 -4.60
N LYS A 451 -5.59 23.45 -5.12
CA LYS A 451 -6.80 22.71 -5.54
C LYS A 451 -7.16 21.71 -4.45
N VAL A 452 -7.95 22.15 -3.47
CA VAL A 452 -8.71 21.22 -2.62
C VAL A 452 -9.92 20.80 -3.44
N TRP A 453 -9.90 19.60 -4.01
CA TRP A 453 -11.11 19.05 -4.62
C TRP A 453 -12.00 18.54 -3.50
N LEU A 454 -13.05 19.29 -3.18
CA LEU A 454 -14.17 18.85 -2.37
C LEU A 454 -15.15 18.12 -3.30
N MET A 455 -14.86 16.85 -3.64
CA MET A 455 -15.77 16.07 -4.49
C MET A 455 -16.87 15.44 -3.62
N LEU A 456 -18.09 15.97 -3.76
CA LEU A 456 -19.31 15.31 -3.30
C LEU A 456 -19.74 14.34 -4.40
N TYR A 457 -19.36 13.07 -4.30
CA TYR A 457 -19.90 12.04 -5.21
C TYR A 457 -21.33 11.67 -4.77
N GLY A 458 -22.31 12.03 -5.60
CA GLY A 458 -23.62 11.40 -5.58
C GLY A 458 -23.54 10.08 -6.34
N ASN A 459 -23.85 8.96 -5.70
CA ASN A 459 -24.12 7.73 -6.42
C ASN A 459 -25.42 7.95 -7.22
N ASN A 460 -25.34 8.06 -8.54
CA ASN A 460 -26.46 7.65 -9.37
C ASN A 460 -26.51 6.11 -9.36
N PRO A 461 -27.72 5.53 -9.35
CA PRO A 461 -27.99 4.13 -9.01
C PRO A 461 -27.28 3.12 -9.90
#